data_AF-A0A2D7XHD3-F1
#
_entry.id   AF-A0A2D7XHD3-F1
#
_cell.length_a   1.000
_cell.length_b   1.000
_cell.length_c   1.000
_cell.angle_alpha   90.00
_cell.angle_beta   90.00
_cell.angle_gamma   90.00
#
_symmetry.space_group_name_H-M   'P 1'
#
loop_
_entity.id
_entity.type
_entity.pdbx_description
1 polymer ?
#
loop_
_entity_poly.entity_id
_entity_poly.type
_entity_poly.pdbx_seq_one_letter_code
_entity_poly.pdbx_strand_id
1 'polypeptide(L)'
;MFDNGHFEIEEWFVEQLAEFNIRCRKQLLQDILPALEFLPIDEGWSQTTGGVIRGENPVFYAIEYLNQEGQLPLLLDIVAISSDDYLDFILDNNTIEYHANRNTNGV
;
A
#
# COMPACT_ATOMS: atom_id res chain seq x y z
N MET A 1 -13.34 14.70 10.64
CA MET A 1 -12.80 13.87 11.73
C MET A 1 -12.54 12.51 11.11
N PHE A 2 -11.36 12.35 10.52
CA PHE A 2 -10.88 11.01 10.17
C PHE A 2 -10.14 10.57 11.41
N ASP A 3 -10.70 9.63 12.17
CA ASP A 3 -9.98 8.43 12.57
C ASP A 3 -10.75 7.68 13.68
N ASN A 4 -10.88 6.37 13.45
CA ASN A 4 -11.31 5.37 14.42
C ASN A 4 -10.12 4.39 14.68
N GLY A 5 -8.89 4.89 14.64
CA GLY A 5 -7.64 4.22 15.02
C GLY A 5 -7.37 2.92 14.28
N HIS A 6 -7.37 2.92 12.95
CA HIS A 6 -7.14 1.68 12.17
C HIS A 6 -5.71 1.49 11.67
N PHE A 7 -4.89 2.55 11.67
CA PHE A 7 -3.49 2.53 11.22
C PHE A 7 -2.74 3.75 11.77
N GLU A 8 -1.42 3.71 11.69
CA GLU A 8 -0.51 4.81 11.98
C GLU A 8 0.26 5.21 10.71
N ILE A 9 0.78 6.44 10.66
CA ILE A 9 1.53 6.96 9.52
C ILE A 9 2.78 7.69 10.01
N GLU A 10 3.94 7.39 9.43
CA GLU A 10 5.17 8.15 9.58
C GLU A 10 5.12 9.47 8.80
N GLU A 11 5.75 10.52 9.35
CA GLU A 11 5.81 11.83 8.68
C GLU A 11 6.41 11.73 7.28
N TRP A 12 7.42 10.89 7.09
CA TRP A 12 8.07 10.64 5.81
C TRP A 12 7.11 10.12 4.74
N PHE A 13 6.20 9.21 5.09
CA PHE A 13 5.15 8.74 4.18
C PHE A 13 4.29 9.90 3.68
N VAL A 14 3.94 10.85 4.55
CA VAL A 14 3.12 12.02 4.20
C VAL A 14 3.86 12.95 3.26
N GLU A 15 5.15 13.19 3.52
CA GLU A 15 6.02 14.00 2.67
C GLU A 15 6.11 13.39 1.27
N GLN A 16 6.38 12.09 1.17
CA GLN A 16 6.53 11.39 -0.09
C GLN A 16 5.20 11.26 -0.85
N LEU A 17 4.09 11.08 -0.13
CA LEU A 17 2.76 11.13 -0.73
C LEU A 17 2.50 12.49 -1.40
N ALA A 18 3.04 13.58 -0.85
CA ALA A 18 2.86 14.93 -1.40
C ALA A 18 3.54 15.13 -2.77
N GLU A 19 4.56 14.33 -3.10
CA GLU A 19 5.23 14.32 -4.41
C GLU A 19 4.31 13.81 -5.53
N PHE A 20 3.27 13.04 -5.19
CA PHE A 20 2.25 12.64 -6.15
C PHE A 20 1.25 13.77 -6.41
N ASN A 21 0.79 13.87 -7.67
CA ASN A 21 -0.26 14.82 -8.00
C ASN A 21 -1.54 14.54 -7.18
N ILE A 22 -2.35 15.58 -6.96
CA ILE A 22 -3.51 15.50 -6.06
C ILE A 22 -4.54 14.42 -6.46
N ARG A 23 -4.68 14.12 -7.76
CA ARG A 23 -5.59 13.06 -8.22
C ARG A 23 -5.04 11.68 -7.85
N CYS A 24 -3.75 11.46 -8.08
CA CYS A 24 -3.07 10.23 -7.70
C CYS A 24 -3.11 10.03 -6.18
N ARG A 25 -2.81 11.04 -5.37
CA ARG A 25 -2.87 10.94 -3.90
C ARG A 25 -4.19 10.37 -3.39
N LYS A 26 -5.31 10.88 -3.90
CA LYS A 26 -6.62 10.38 -3.51
C LYS A 26 -6.79 8.91 -3.89
N GLN A 27 -6.41 8.53 -5.11
CA GLN A 27 -6.55 7.16 -5.57
C GLN A 27 -5.61 6.20 -4.81
N LEU A 28 -4.37 6.62 -4.53
CA LEU A 28 -3.43 5.87 -3.68
C LEU A 28 -4.05 5.51 -2.34
N LEU A 29 -4.61 6.50 -1.63
CA LEU A 29 -5.25 6.26 -0.34
C LEU A 29 -6.52 5.40 -0.46
N GLN A 30 -7.25 5.49 -1.57
CA GLN A 30 -8.41 4.63 -1.83
C GLN A 30 -8.03 3.17 -2.07
N ASP A 31 -6.83 2.92 -2.61
CA ASP A 31 -6.32 1.58 -2.85
C ASP A 31 -5.63 1.00 -1.60
N ILE A 32 -4.81 1.81 -0.91
CA ILE A 32 -3.98 1.38 0.23
C ILE A 32 -4.83 1.10 1.48
N LEU A 33 -5.68 2.05 1.88
CA LEU A 33 -6.34 1.98 3.20
C LEU A 33 -7.22 0.73 3.38
N PRO A 34 -8.04 0.30 2.39
CA PRO A 34 -8.80 -0.94 2.50
C PRO A 34 -7.92 -2.19 2.48
N ALA A 35 -6.73 -2.13 1.88
CA ALA A 35 -5.83 -3.27 1.77
C ALA A 35 -5.04 -3.53 3.06
N LEU A 36 -4.89 -2.54 3.95
CA LEU A 36 -4.14 -2.66 5.20
C LEU A 36 -4.59 -3.85 6.07
N GLU A 37 -5.89 -4.14 6.10
CA GLU A 37 -6.46 -5.28 6.85
C GLU A 37 -5.98 -6.64 6.31
N PHE A 38 -5.54 -6.70 5.06
CA PHE A 38 -5.18 -7.94 4.35
C PHE A 38 -3.68 -8.06 4.09
N LEU A 39 -2.90 -7.05 4.48
CA LEU A 39 -1.45 -7.14 4.38
C LEU A 39 -0.92 -8.24 5.30
N PRO A 40 0.13 -8.98 4.88
CA PRO A 40 0.73 -9.98 5.73
C PRO A 40 1.22 -9.38 7.06
N ILE A 41 1.15 -10.19 8.11
CA ILE A 41 1.72 -9.87 9.42
C ILE A 41 3.12 -10.48 9.44
N ASP A 42 4.13 -9.68 9.79
CA ASP A 42 5.51 -10.12 9.99
C ASP A 42 6.14 -9.35 11.16
N GLU A 43 6.70 -10.09 12.11
CA GLU A 43 7.17 -9.54 13.37
C GLU A 43 8.57 -8.96 13.28
N GLY A 44 8.71 -7.68 13.62
CA GLY A 44 10.01 -7.00 13.73
C GLY A 44 10.67 -6.62 12.40
N TRP A 45 9.98 -6.78 11.27
CA TRP A 45 10.48 -6.41 9.95
C TRP A 45 9.46 -5.58 9.18
N SER A 46 9.94 -4.50 8.56
CA SER A 46 9.14 -3.78 7.57
C SER A 46 8.99 -4.63 6.31
N GLN A 47 7.89 -4.41 5.63
CA GLN A 47 7.47 -5.14 4.44
C GLN A 47 7.15 -4.13 3.34
N THR A 48 7.27 -4.56 2.09
CA THR A 48 6.95 -3.71 0.93
C THR A 48 5.89 -4.39 0.10
N THR A 49 4.93 -3.63 -0.44
CA THR A 49 3.96 -4.14 -1.43
C THR A 49 3.73 -3.13 -2.55
N GLY A 50 3.51 -3.64 -3.76
CA GLY A 50 3.34 -2.85 -4.97
C GLY A 50 1.89 -2.55 -5.31
N GLY A 51 1.62 -1.42 -5.96
CA GLY A 51 0.31 -1.05 -6.46
C GLY A 51 0.38 -0.31 -7.79
N VAL A 52 -0.78 -0.23 -8.46
CA VAL A 52 -0.91 0.48 -9.73
C VAL A 52 -2.21 1.27 -9.78
N ILE A 53 -2.12 2.56 -10.08
CA ILE A 53 -3.25 3.36 -10.53
C ILE A 53 -3.38 3.18 -12.03
N ARG A 54 -4.45 2.52 -12.45
CA ARG A 54 -4.73 2.24 -13.87
C ARG A 54 -5.28 3.48 -14.58
N GLY A 55 -4.96 3.61 -15.86
CA GLY A 55 -5.43 4.71 -16.72
C GLY A 55 -4.61 4.81 -17.99
N GLU A 56 -4.81 5.89 -18.75
CA GLU A 56 -4.03 6.19 -19.96
C GLU A 56 -2.53 6.35 -19.66
N ASN A 57 -2.21 6.98 -18.52
CA ASN A 57 -0.86 7.11 -17.99
C ASN A 57 -0.83 6.43 -16.61
N PRO A 58 -0.51 5.12 -16.53
CA PRO A 58 -0.52 4.40 -15.27
C PRO A 58 0.56 4.93 -14.32
N VAL A 59 0.27 4.90 -13.02
CA VAL A 59 1.23 5.24 -11.97
C VAL A 59 1.46 3.99 -11.13
N PHE A 60 2.70 3.53 -11.12
CA PHE A 60 3.14 2.41 -10.30
C PHE A 60 3.75 2.95 -9.02
N TYR A 61 3.47 2.29 -7.91
CA TYR A 61 3.98 2.69 -6.60
C TYR A 61 4.29 1.47 -5.75
N ALA A 62 5.13 1.66 -4.74
CA ALA A 62 5.33 0.72 -3.65
C ALA A 62 5.13 1.45 -2.33
N ILE A 63 4.56 0.76 -1.34
CA ILE A 63 4.53 1.23 0.05
C ILE A 63 5.42 0.35 0.91
N GLU A 64 6.11 0.96 1.86
CA GLU A 64 6.74 0.26 2.98
C GLU A 64 5.86 0.40 4.22
N TYR A 65 5.68 -0.69 4.96
CA TYR A 65 4.84 -0.72 6.14
C TYR A 65 5.38 -1.69 7.21
N LEU A 66 4.95 -1.48 8.45
CA LEU A 66 5.02 -2.48 9.53
C LEU A 66 3.62 -2.98 9.82
N ASN A 67 3.44 -4.29 9.88
CA ASN A 67 2.19 -4.91 10.28
C ASN A 67 2.50 -6.08 11.23
N GLN A 68 2.22 -5.86 12.51
CA GLN A 68 2.59 -6.77 13.60
C GLN A 68 1.33 -7.20 14.37
N GLU A 69 1.38 -8.42 14.91
CA GLU A 69 0.29 -9.02 15.65
C GLU A 69 -0.09 -8.15 16.86
N GLY A 70 -1.36 -7.76 16.93
CA GLY A 70 -1.89 -6.94 18.02
C GLY A 70 -1.47 -5.47 18.00
N GLN A 71 -0.82 -4.99 16.92
CA GLN A 71 -0.49 -3.58 16.71
C GLN A 71 -1.30 -3.00 15.55
N LEU A 72 -1.36 -1.67 15.47
CA LEU A 72 -1.90 -1.00 14.29
C LEU A 72 -0.87 -1.07 13.15
N PRO A 73 -1.28 -1.33 11.91
CA PRO A 73 -0.38 -1.20 10.76
C PRO A 73 0.19 0.22 10.70
N LEU A 74 1.50 0.34 10.50
CA LEU A 74 2.22 1.61 10.38
C LEU A 74 2.74 1.78 8.95
N LEU A 75 2.31 2.85 8.29
CA LEU A 75 2.80 3.22 6.96
C LEU A 75 4.10 4.04 7.08
N LEU A 76 5.18 3.54 6.47
CA LEU A 76 6.54 4.09 6.63
C LEU A 76 6.97 4.96 5.44
N ASP A 77 6.82 4.45 4.21
CA ASP A 77 7.25 5.13 2.98
C ASP A 77 6.29 4.82 1.81
N ILE A 78 6.26 5.71 0.83
CA ILE A 78 5.59 5.50 -0.46
C ILE A 78 6.44 6.09 -1.59
N VAL A 79 6.76 5.27 -2.58
CA VAL A 79 7.60 5.69 -3.71
C VAL A 79 6.95 5.35 -5.04
N ALA A 80 7.17 6.21 -6.03
CA ALA A 80 6.87 5.86 -7.42
C ALA A 80 7.92 4.86 -7.90
N ILE A 81 7.48 3.81 -8.57
CA ILE A 81 8.35 2.76 -9.12
C ILE A 81 8.15 2.63 -10.63
N SER A 82 9.02 1.86 -11.30
CA SER A 82 8.83 1.55 -12.71
C SER A 82 7.78 0.45 -12.92
N SER A 83 7.35 0.28 -14.18
CA SER A 83 6.52 -0.88 -14.54
C SER A 83 7.25 -2.20 -14.33
N ASP A 84 8.57 -2.21 -14.53
CA ASP A 84 9.38 -3.41 -14.39
C ASP A 84 9.47 -3.83 -12.93
N ASP A 85 9.70 -2.88 -12.02
CA ASP A 85 9.63 -3.13 -10.56
C ASP A 85 8.25 -3.64 -10.13
N TYR A 86 7.18 -3.10 -10.74
CA TYR A 86 5.82 -3.55 -10.45
C TYR A 86 5.55 -4.99 -10.93
N LEU A 87 6.17 -5.42 -12.02
CA LEU A 87 6.04 -6.80 -12.50
C LEU A 87 6.63 -7.79 -11.49
N ASP A 88 7.70 -7.45 -10.79
CA ASP A 88 8.27 -8.30 -9.74
C ASP A 88 7.26 -8.52 -8.60
N PHE A 89 6.59 -7.46 -8.14
CA PHE A 89 5.51 -7.59 -7.14
C PHE A 89 4.34 -8.46 -7.62
N ILE A 90 3.99 -8.41 -8.92
CA ILE A 90 2.96 -9.29 -9.49
C ILE A 90 3.42 -10.75 -9.43
N LEU A 91 4.65 -11.04 -9.84
CA LEU A 91 5.21 -12.39 -9.88
C LEU A 91 5.29 -13.00 -8.47
N ASP A 92 5.58 -12.18 -7.47
CA ASP A 92 5.66 -12.58 -6.07
C ASP A 92 4.29 -12.64 -5.36
N ASN A 93 3.19 -12.39 -6.07
CA ASN A 93 1.86 -12.25 -5.48
C ASN A 93 1.85 -11.24 -4.30
N ASN A 94 2.55 -10.14 -4.47
CA ASN A 94 2.77 -9.13 -3.43
C ASN A 94 2.32 -7.75 -3.90
N THR A 95 1.06 -7.67 -4.33
CA THR A 95 0.43 -6.40 -4.70
C THR A 95 -0.73 -6.06 -3.78
N ILE A 96 -1.01 -4.76 -3.63
CA ILE A 96 -2.20 -4.22 -2.96
C ILE A 96 -3.47 -4.93 -3.45
N GLU A 97 -3.60 -5.09 -4.77
CA GLU A 97 -4.74 -5.78 -5.38
C GLU A 97 -4.79 -7.26 -5.04
N TYR A 98 -3.66 -7.95 -5.05
CA TYR A 98 -3.61 -9.36 -4.69
C TYR A 98 -4.11 -9.57 -3.25
N HIS A 99 -3.61 -8.78 -2.30
CA HIS A 99 -3.99 -8.87 -0.89
C HIS A 99 -5.47 -8.53 -0.68
N ALA A 100 -5.98 -7.46 -1.33
CA ALA A 100 -7.39 -7.10 -1.28
C ALA A 100 -8.33 -8.16 -1.89
N ASN A 101 -7.90 -8.85 -2.94
CA ASN A 101 -8.74 -9.82 -3.66
C ASN A 101 -8.83 -11.21 -2.99
N ARG A 102 -7.95 -11.56 -2.03
CA ARG A 102 -8.04 -12.86 -1.31
C ARG A 102 -9.37 -13.07 -0.59
N ASN A 103 -10.14 -12.01 -0.35
CA ASN A 103 -11.49 -12.09 0.22
C ASN A 103 -12.61 -12.40 -0.79
N THR A 104 -12.40 -12.26 -2.09
CA THR A 104 -13.46 -12.60 -3.07
C THR A 104 -13.52 -14.09 -3.42
N ASN A 105 -12.43 -14.82 -3.17
CA ASN A 105 -12.32 -16.26 -3.43
C ASN A 105 -12.40 -17.12 -2.15
N GLY A 106 -12.74 -16.51 -1.00
CA GLY A 106 -13.09 -17.21 0.23
C GLY A 106 -14.53 -17.71 0.19
N VAL A 107 -14.81 -18.69 -0.67
CA VAL A 107 -15.98 -19.60 -0.59
C VAL A 107 -15.50 -20.93 -0.02
#